data_AF-A0A523X665-F1
#
_entry.id   AF-A0A523X665-F1
#
_cell.length_a   1.000
_cell.length_b   1.000
_cell.length_c   1.000
_cell.angle_alpha   90.00
_cell.angle_beta   90.00
_cell.angle_gamma   90.00
#
_symmetry.space_group_name_H-M   'P 1'
#
loop_
_entity.id
_entity.type
_entity.pdbx_description
1 polymer ?
#
loop_
_entity_poly.entity_id
_entity_poly.type
_entity_poly.pdbx_seq_one_letter_code
_entity_poly.pdbx_strand_id
1 'polypeptide(L)' 'FDPLEDVCTKCGSPRPRCIVCFQDLKPEIDTDVVILPCCKIYAHKNHMIAWLRKKPSCPNCHADLSRWINKIGI' A
#
# COMPACT_ATOMS: atom_id res chain seq x y z
N PHE A 1 -6.07 -11.49 10.55
CA PHE A 1 -6.79 -11.69 9.28
C PHE A 1 -6.53 -13.12 8.88
N ASP A 2 -7.58 -13.91 8.71
CA ASP A 2 -7.41 -15.23 8.10
C ASP A 2 -6.99 -15.03 6.63
N PRO A 3 -5.92 -15.67 6.13
CA PRO A 3 -5.42 -15.45 4.77
C PRO A 3 -6.44 -15.78 3.69
N LEU A 4 -7.41 -16.66 3.97
CA LEU A 4 -8.40 -17.18 3.03
C LEU A 4 -9.69 -16.35 2.99
N GLU A 5 -9.89 -15.42 3.93
CA GLU A 5 -11.13 -14.63 4.01
C GLU A 5 -10.97 -13.20 3.47
N ASP A 6 -11.87 -12.80 2.57
CA ASP A 6 -11.91 -11.48 1.92
C ASP A 6 -12.40 -10.34 2.83
N VAL A 7 -12.97 -10.67 3.99
CA VAL A 7 -13.53 -9.75 4.99
C VAL A 7 -13.00 -10.07 6.38
N CYS A 8 -12.85 -9.03 7.21
CA CYS A 8 -12.43 -9.19 8.61
C CYS A 8 -13.57 -9.75 9.46
N THR A 9 -13.43 -10.96 10.01
CA THR A 9 -14.44 -11.56 10.91
C THR A 9 -14.68 -10.82 12.22
N LYS A 10 -13.80 -9.87 12.59
CA LYS A 10 -13.98 -9.04 13.79
C LYS A 10 -14.75 -7.74 13.55
N CYS A 11 -14.61 -7.11 12.38
CA CYS A 11 -15.18 -5.78 12.12
C CYS A 11 -15.95 -5.67 10.79
N GLY A 12 -16.03 -6.73 9.99
CA GLY A 12 -16.71 -6.76 8.69
C GLY A 12 -16.02 -5.94 7.59
N SER A 13 -14.91 -5.27 7.88
CA SER A 13 -14.20 -4.47 6.89
C SER A 13 -13.61 -5.34 5.78
N PRO A 14 -13.71 -4.92 4.51
CA PRO A 14 -13.08 -5.62 3.40
C PRO A 14 -11.56 -5.57 3.53
N ARG A 15 -10.89 -6.55 2.92
CA ARG A 15 -9.43 -6.54 2.82
C ARG A 15 -8.96 -5.25 2.12
N PRO A 16 -7.94 -4.56 2.66
CA PRO A 16 -7.43 -3.36 2.00
C PRO A 16 -6.81 -3.74 0.65
N ARG A 17 -6.91 -2.82 -0.32
CA ARG A 17 -6.38 -2.98 -1.67
C ARG A 17 -5.18 -2.08 -1.90
N CYS A 18 -4.26 -2.55 -2.74
CA CYS A 18 -3.15 -1.74 -3.19
C CYS A 18 -3.68 -0.61 -4.09
N ILE A 19 -3.36 0.64 -3.76
CA ILE A 19 -3.79 1.79 -4.58
C ILE A 19 -3.19 1.83 -6.00
N VAL A 20 -2.11 1.09 -6.25
CA VAL A 20 -1.40 1.13 -7.54
C VAL A 20 -1.89 0.05 -8.50
N CYS A 21 -2.05 -1.19 -8.03
CA CYS A 21 -2.49 -2.32 -8.87
C CYS A 21 -3.95 -2.71 -8.65
N PHE A 22 -4.63 -2.11 -7.67
CA PHE A 22 -6.03 -2.36 -7.30
C PHE A 22 -6.36 -3.80 -6.84
N GLN A 23 -5.33 -4.63 -6.63
CA GLN A 23 -5.47 -5.98 -6.09
C GLN A 23 -5.47 -5.97 -4.55
N ASP A 24 -6.10 -6.98 -3.95
CA ASP A 24 -6.15 -7.15 -2.50
C ASP A 24 -4.76 -7.40 -1.92
N LEU A 25 -4.49 -6.79 -0.76
CA LEU A 25 -3.24 -6.95 -0.03
C LEU A 25 -3.25 -8.27 0.71
N LYS A 26 -2.85 -9.34 0.03
CA LYS A 26 -2.75 -10.68 0.62
C LYS A 26 -1.40 -10.81 1.33
N PRO A 27 -1.35 -11.51 2.48
CA PRO A 27 -0.11 -11.98 3.06
C PRO A 27 0.41 -13.15 2.21
N GLU A 28 0.81 -12.86 0.98
CA GLU A 28 1.60 -13.79 0.18
C GLU A 28 3.06 -13.70 0.64
N ILE A 29 3.78 -14.82 0.50
CA ILE A 29 5.19 -14.90 0.85
C ILE A 29 5.91 -13.89 -0.06
N ASP A 30 6.51 -12.85 0.55
CA ASP A 30 7.32 -11.79 -0.07
C ASP A 30 6.62 -10.47 -0.48
N THR A 31 5.30 -10.31 -0.27
CA THR A 31 4.63 -9.04 -0.62
C THR A 31 4.48 -8.12 0.60
N ASP A 32 5.55 -7.40 0.91
CA ASP A 32 5.56 -6.32 1.90
C ASP A 32 4.47 -5.27 1.61
N VAL A 33 3.75 -4.83 2.65
CA VAL A 33 2.72 -3.78 2.57
C VAL A 33 3.21 -2.52 3.27
N VAL A 34 2.98 -1.36 2.65
CA VAL A 34 3.27 -0.05 3.23
C VAL A 34 2.00 0.78 3.36
N ILE A 35 2.00 1.66 4.37
CA ILE A 35 0.95 2.65 4.60
C ILE A 35 1.51 4.03 4.28
N LEU A 36 0.83 4.78 3.42
CA LEU A 36 1.27 6.10 3.03
C LEU A 36 1.09 7.08 4.19
N PRO A 37 2.09 7.93 4.49
CA PRO A 37 2.06 8.78 5.68
C PRO A 37 0.99 9.87 5.59
N CYS A 38 0.65 10.33 4.37
CA CYS A 38 -0.20 11.48 4.11
C CYS A 38 -1.71 11.20 4.24
N CYS A 39 -2.20 10.05 3.76
CA CYS A 39 -3.63 9.73 3.76
C CYS A 39 -3.94 8.31 4.25
N LYS A 40 -2.94 7.63 4.82
CA LYS A 40 -3.07 6.29 5.44
C LYS A 40 -3.63 5.20 4.52
N ILE A 41 -3.48 5.37 3.21
CA ILE A 41 -3.83 4.33 2.24
C ILE A 41 -2.74 3.27 2.15
N TYR A 42 -3.15 2.08 1.73
CA TYR A 42 -2.28 0.91 1.66
C TYR A 42 -1.77 0.66 0.23
N ALA A 43 -0.57 0.10 0.13
CA ALA A 43 0.02 -0.32 -1.12
C ALA A 43 1.02 -1.46 -0.93
N HIS A 44 1.24 -2.27 -1.97
CA HIS A 44 2.43 -3.12 -2.03
C HIS A 44 3.68 -2.23 -2.06
N LYS A 45 4.69 -2.58 -1.26
CA LYS A 45 5.94 -1.83 -1.14
C LYS A 45 6.62 -1.67 -2.49
N ASN A 46 6.75 -2.74 -3.27
CA ASN A 46 7.35 -2.69 -4.61
C ASN A 46 6.60 -1.78 -5.58
N HIS A 47 5.27 -1.85 -5.61
CA HIS A 47 4.48 -0.98 -6.46
C HIS A 47 4.62 0.49 -6.05
N MET A 48 4.68 0.76 -4.74
CA MET A 48 4.87 2.11 -4.24
C MET A 48 6.27 2.65 -4.54
N ILE A 49 7.32 1.85 -4.40
CA ILE A 49 8.70 2.22 -4.80
C ILE A 49 8.74 2.55 -6.30
N ALA A 50 8.18 1.68 -7.15
CA ALA A 50 8.15 1.89 -8.59
C ALA A 50 7.39 3.16 -9.00
N TRP A 51 6.29 3.46 -8.32
CA TRP A 51 5.52 4.69 -8.51
C TRP A 51 6.34 5.92 -8.13
N LEU A 52 6.90 5.95 -6.92
CA LEU A 52 7.61 7.11 -6.39
C LEU A 52 8.90 7.43 -7.15
N ARG A 53 9.56 6.42 -7.74
CA ARG A 53 10.70 6.63 -8.65
C ARG A 53 10.34 7.44 -9.89
N LYS A 54 9.10 7.35 -10.36
CA LYS A 54 8.61 8.10 -11.54
C LYS A 54 7.97 9.43 -11.15
N LYS A 55 7.16 9.41 -10.09
CA LYS A 55 6.39 10.56 -9.62
C LYS A 55 6.37 10.54 -8.09
N PRO A 56 7.16 11.38 -7.41
CA PRO A 56 7.28 11.36 -5.95
C PRO A 56 6.07 12.03 -5.27
N SER A 57 4.86 11.65 -5.66
CA SER A 57 3.59 12.14 -5.12
C SER A 57 2.64 10.99 -4.85
N CYS A 58 1.82 11.11 -3.81
CA CYS A 58 0.80 10.12 -3.47
C CYS A 58 -0.17 9.88 -4.65
N PRO A 59 -0.41 8.62 -5.08
CA PRO A 59 -1.36 8.32 -6.16
C PRO A 59 -2.82 8.66 -5.83
N ASN A 60 -3.15 8.85 -4.55
CA ASN A 60 -4.52 9.12 -4.10
C ASN A 60 -4.78 10.60 -3.81
N CYS A 61 -3.97 11.23 -2.94
CA CYS A 61 -4.18 12.61 -2.52
C CYS A 61 -3.17 13.61 -3.13
N HIS A 62 -2.24 13.13 -3.96
CA HIS A 62 -1.25 13.94 -4.68
C HIS A 62 -0.25 14.71 -3.79
N ALA A 63 -0.26 14.49 -2.47
CA ALA A 63 0.73 15.04 -1.57
C ALA A 63 2.16 14.64 -1.96
N ASP A 64 3.12 15.55 -1.80
CA ASP A 64 4.54 15.25 -2.02
C ASP A 64 5.03 14.16 -1.06
N LEU A 65 5.69 13.15 -1.62
CA LEU A 65 6.28 12.03 -0.92
C LEU A 65 7.79 11.91 -1.18
N SER A 66 8.42 12.95 -1.72
CA SER A 66 9.84 12.99 -2.05
C SER A 66 10.73 12.67 -0.84
N ARG A 67 10.33 13.07 0.37
CA ARG A 67 11.07 12.75 1.61
C ARG A 67 10.81 11.35 2.15
N TRP A 68 9.71 10.73 1.75
CA TRP A 68 9.31 9.42 2.23
C TRP A 68 9.96 8.29 1.44
N ILE A 69 10.31 8.52 0.17
CA ILE A 69 10.91 7.51 -0.72
C ILE A 69 12.17 6.86 -0.12
N ASN A 70 13.03 7.61 0.57
CA ASN A 70 14.25 7.11 1.22
C ASN A 70 13.96 6.26 2.47
N LYS A 71 12.74 6.30 3.01
CA LYS A 71 12.36 5.54 4.22
C LYS A 71 11.76 4.17 3.90
N ILE A 72 11.36 3.91 2.64
CA ILE A 72 10.67 2.67 2.26
C ILE A 72 11.59 1.62 1.62
N GLY A 73 12.91 1.88 1.57
CA GLY A 73 13.92 0.94 1.08
C GLY A 73 14.60 1.34 -0.23
N ILE A 74 14.85 2.64 -0.45
CA ILE A 74 15.81 3.14 -1.44
C ILE A 74 16.99 3.73 -0.68
#